data_AF-Q2J3Q3-F1
#
_entry.id   AF-Q2J3Q3-F1
#
_cell.length_a   1.000
_cell.length_b   1.000
_cell.length_c   1.000
_cell.angle_alpha   90.00
_cell.angle_beta   90.00
_cell.angle_gamma   90.00
#
_symmetry.space_group_name_H-M   'P 1'
#
loop_
_entity.id
_entity.type
_entity.pdbx_description
1 polymer ?
#
loop_
_entity_poly.entity_id
_entity_poly.type
_entity_poly.pdbx_seq_one_letter_code
_entity_poly.pdbx_strand_id
1 'polypeptide(L)' 'MKNRIWLVTVLAVSTLAASAASAKPYKWCIDDGISDSLQCEFTTLRECRASVSGTGGECTINPKLKFGKAKANKAAAQ' A
#
# COMPACT_ATOMS: atom_id res chain seq x y z
N MET A 1 3.25 46.03 40.08
CA MET A 1 2.79 46.14 38.68
C MET A 1 3.49 45.08 37.83
N LYS A 2 2.73 44.43 36.94
CA LYS A 2 3.17 43.78 35.68
C LYS A 2 3.88 42.41 35.75
N ASN A 3 3.13 41.37 36.11
CA ASN A 3 3.36 40.01 35.60
C ASN A 3 3.39 40.03 34.07
N ARG A 4 4.42 39.45 33.46
CA ARG A 4 4.52 39.24 32.02
C ARG A 4 5.00 37.82 31.74
N ILE A 5 4.07 37.02 31.20
CA ILE A 5 4.19 36.18 29.99
C ILE A 5 5.39 35.22 30.03
N TRP A 6 5.22 33.90 29.94
CA TRP A 6 5.09 33.25 28.64
C TRP A 6 4.23 31.99 28.70
N LEU A 7 3.18 31.99 27.88
CA LEU A 7 2.42 30.81 27.50
C LEU A 7 3.36 29.86 26.75
N VAL A 8 3.72 28.75 27.39
CA VAL A 8 4.42 27.64 26.75
C VAL A 8 3.43 26.95 25.80
N THR A 9 3.55 27.26 24.51
CA THR A 9 2.78 26.60 23.46
C THR A 9 3.41 25.23 23.21
N VAL A 10 2.76 24.16 23.67
CA VAL A 10 3.17 22.79 23.38
C VAL A 10 2.74 22.46 21.95
N LEU A 11 3.68 22.58 21.01
CA LEU A 11 3.53 22.06 19.65
C LEU A 11 3.58 20.52 19.72
N ALA A 12 2.41 19.88 19.69
CA ALA A 12 2.30 18.43 19.53
C ALA A 12 2.72 18.05 18.10
N VAL A 13 3.97 17.61 17.93
CA VAL A 13 4.45 17.08 16.65
C VAL A 13 3.92 15.67 16.50
N SER A 14 2.85 15.50 15.71
CA SER A 14 2.37 14.19 15.30
C SER A 14 3.35 13.59 14.30
N THR A 15 4.20 12.67 14.74
CA THR A 15 5.03 11.87 13.83
C THR A 15 4.13 10.92 13.05
N LEU A 16 3.88 11.23 11.78
CA LEU A 16 3.31 10.24 10.85
C LEU A 16 4.36 9.14 10.67
N ALA A 17 4.16 8.00 11.32
CA ALA A 17 4.93 6.80 11.06
C ALA A 17 4.61 6.35 9.63
N ALA A 18 5.50 6.66 8.69
CA ALA A 18 5.47 6.05 7.36
C ALA A 18 5.76 4.56 7.54
N SER A 19 4.72 3.74 7.52
CA SER A 19 4.88 2.29 7.47
C SER A 19 5.59 1.96 6.16
N ALA A 20 6.81 1.41 6.28
CA ALA A 20 7.45 0.77 5.16
C ALA A 20 6.47 -0.26 4.60
N ALA A 21 6.00 -0.05 3.36
CA ALA A 21 5.15 -0.99 2.65
C ALA A 21 5.96 -2.29 2.48
N SER A 22 5.85 -3.16 3.47
CA SER A 22 6.35 -4.52 3.39
C SER A 22 5.60 -5.15 2.25
N ALA A 23 6.28 -5.39 1.13
CA ALA A 23 5.71 -6.06 -0.03
C ALA A 23 5.45 -7.53 0.35
N LYS A 24 4.43 -7.76 1.18
CA LYS A 24 3.80 -9.07 1.29
C LYS A 24 3.40 -9.44 -0.14
N PRO A 25 3.61 -10.70 -0.56
CA PRO A 25 3.21 -11.14 -1.88
C PRO A 25 1.68 -11.19 -1.95
N TYR A 26 1.05 -10.04 -2.18
CA TYR A 26 -0.38 -9.92 -2.43
C TYR A 26 -0.70 -10.58 -3.76
N LYS A 27 -1.58 -11.58 -3.71
CA LYS A 27 -1.91 -12.42 -4.87
C LYS A 27 -2.92 -11.75 -5.79
N TRP A 28 -3.76 -10.90 -5.24
CA TRP A 28 -4.87 -10.27 -5.94
C TRP A 28 -4.68 -8.76 -5.99
N CYS A 29 -5.00 -8.20 -7.14
CA CYS A 29 -4.97 -6.76 -7.39
C CYS A 29 -6.29 -6.30 -7.96
N ILE A 30 -6.63 -5.04 -7.73
CA ILE A 30 -7.70 -4.35 -8.43
C ILE A 30 -7.14 -3.76 -9.72
N ASP A 31 -7.88 -3.99 -10.81
CA ASP A 31 -7.74 -3.34 -12.10
C ASP A 31 -8.94 -2.42 -12.28
N ASP A 32 -8.72 -1.11 -12.27
CA ASP A 32 -9.79 -0.13 -12.49
C ASP A 32 -10.13 0.06 -13.98
N GLY A 33 -9.34 -0.52 -14.89
CA GLY A 33 -9.52 -0.43 -16.34
C GLY A 33 -9.30 0.96 -16.94
N ILE A 34 -8.97 1.97 -16.12
CA ILE A 34 -8.70 3.35 -16.54
C ILE A 34 -7.20 3.63 -16.47
N SER A 35 -6.52 3.08 -15.48
CA SER A 35 -5.10 3.26 -15.22
C SER A 35 -4.31 2.01 -15.60
N ASP A 36 -3.06 2.19 -16.05
CA ASP A 36 -2.11 1.08 -16.26
C ASP A 36 -1.56 0.51 -14.93
N SER A 37 -2.08 0.98 -13.79
CA SER A 37 -1.60 0.64 -12.46
C SER A 37 -2.55 -0.31 -11.75
N LEU A 38 -2.00 -1.39 -11.19
CA LEU A 38 -2.74 -2.38 -10.41
C LEU A 38 -2.58 -2.13 -8.91
N GLN A 39 -3.68 -2.10 -8.18
CA GLN A 39 -3.70 -1.95 -6.72
C GLN A 39 -3.62 -3.32 -6.06
N CYS A 40 -2.41 -3.77 -5.76
CA CYS A 40 -2.11 -5.12 -5.27
C CYS A 40 -1.98 -5.18 -3.75
N GLU A 41 -3.12 -5.20 -3.05
CA GLU A 41 -3.17 -5.11 -1.58
C GLU A 41 -3.90 -6.31 -0.94
N PHE A 42 -4.33 -7.28 -1.76
CA PHE A 42 -5.22 -8.36 -1.31
C PHE A 42 -4.56 -9.74 -1.33
N THR A 43 -4.72 -10.47 -0.24
CA THR A 43 -4.26 -11.86 -0.11
C THR A 43 -5.26 -12.85 -0.70
N THR A 44 -6.56 -12.56 -0.61
CA THR A 44 -7.62 -13.43 -1.12
C THR A 44 -8.50 -12.74 -2.17
N LEU A 45 -9.08 -13.54 -3.09
CA LEU A 45 -10.01 -13.02 -4.09
C LEU A 45 -11.27 -12.45 -3.44
N ARG A 46 -11.69 -13.02 -2.31
CA ARG A 46 -12.87 -12.59 -1.57
C ARG A 46 -12.69 -11.17 -1.03
N GLU A 47 -11.54 -10.86 -0.44
CA GLU A 47 -11.22 -9.50 0.02
C GLU A 47 -11.20 -8.50 -1.14
N CYS A 48 -10.54 -8.84 -2.26
CA CYS A 48 -10.54 -7.98 -3.44
C CYS A 48 -11.97 -7.70 -3.96
N ARG A 49 -12.80 -8.75 -4.08
CA ARG A 49 -14.20 -8.62 -4.55
C ARG A 49 -15.05 -7.80 -3.59
N ALA A 50 -14.82 -7.93 -2.29
CA ALA A 50 -15.50 -7.13 -1.28
C ALA A 50 -15.12 -5.64 -1.41
N SER A 51 -13.87 -5.33 -1.75
CA SER A 51 -13.41 -3.96 -1.95
C SER A 51 -13.94 -3.32 -3.23
N VAL A 52 -14.00 -4.04 -4.35
CA VAL A 52 -14.57 -3.49 -5.62
C VAL A 52 -16.10 -3.48 -5.61
N SER A 53 -16.74 -4.16 -4.65
CA SER A 53 -18.19 -4.19 -4.50
C SER A 53 -18.73 -2.81 -4.12
N GLY A 54 -19.09 -2.03 -5.13
CA GLY A 54 -19.66 -0.67 -5.00
C GLY A 54 -18.75 0.44 -5.53
N THR A 55 -17.45 0.18 -5.72
CA THR A 55 -16.48 1.14 -6.28
C THR A 55 -16.24 0.92 -7.79
N GLY A 56 -16.46 -0.31 -8.28
CA GLY A 56 -16.10 -0.70 -9.64
C GLY A 56 -14.67 -1.26 -9.73
N GLY A 57 -14.34 -1.81 -10.89
CA GLY A 57 -13.07 -2.49 -11.17
C GLY A 57 -13.16 -4.02 -11.11
N GLU A 58 -12.11 -4.68 -11.60
CA GLU A 58 -11.97 -6.14 -11.64
C GLU A 58 -10.83 -6.65 -10.78
N CYS A 59 -10.97 -7.89 -10.29
CA CYS A 59 -9.93 -8.55 -9.50
C CYS A 59 -9.07 -9.44 -10.40
N THR A 60 -7.78 -9.11 -10.50
CA THR A 60 -6.80 -9.86 -11.30
C THR A 60 -5.66 -10.43 -10.46
N ILE A 61 -4.93 -11.40 -10.99
CA ILE A 61 -3.74 -11.97 -10.34
C ILE A 61 -2.58 -10.98 -10.47
N ASN A 62 -1.86 -10.77 -9.38
CA ASN A 62 -0.66 -9.94 -9.38
C ASN A 62 0.39 -10.46 -10.37
N PRO A 63 0.70 -9.71 -11.45
CA PRO A 63 1.66 -10.14 -12.45
C PRO A 63 3.08 -10.27 -11.88
N LYS A 64 3.42 -9.51 -10.82
CA LYS A 64 4.71 -9.62 -10.13
C LYS A 64 4.93 -11.00 -9.50
N LEU A 65 3.88 -11.78 -9.24
CA LEU A 65 4.05 -13.16 -8.77
C LEU A 65 4.52 -14.12 -9.86
N LYS A 66 4.22 -13.81 -11.13
CA LYS A 66 4.72 -14.56 -12.28
C LYS A 66 6.15 -14.14 -12.64
N PHE A 67 6.42 -12.84 -12.66
CA PHE A 67 7.72 -12.30 -13.09
C PHE A 67 8.76 -12.10 -11.96
N GLY A 68 8.33 -12.00 -10.71
CA GLY A 68 9.23 -11.83 -9.55
C GLY A 68 10.10 -13.05 -9.29
N LYS A 69 9.58 -14.26 -9.58
CA LYS A 69 10.37 -15.50 -9.58
C LYS A 69 11.52 -15.43 -10.59
N ALA A 70 11.28 -14.87 -11.78
CA ALA A 70 12.31 -14.74 -12.81
C ALA A 70 13.44 -13.77 -12.39
N LYS A 71 13.12 -12.67 -11.70
CA LYS A 71 14.13 -11.74 -11.15
C LYS A 71 14.95 -12.37 -10.02
N ALA A 72 14.31 -13.10 -9.10
CA ALA A 72 14.99 -13.77 -7.99
C ALA A 72 15.97 -14.85 -8.48
N ASN A 73 15.58 -15.66 -9.47
CA ASN A 73 16.47 -16.66 -10.07
C ASN A 73 17.67 -16.05 -10.80
N LYS A 74 17.53 -14.84 -11.36
CA LYS A 74 18.62 -14.11 -12.02
C LYS A 74 19.57 -13.43 -11.04
N ALA A 75 19.12 -13.13 -9.82
CA ALA A 75 19.94 -12.57 -8.75
C ALA A 75 20.69 -13.65 -7.95
N ALA A 76 20.17 -14.88 -7.86
CA ALA A 76 20.83 -16.01 -7.21
C ALA A 76 21.91 -16.70 -8.06
N ALA A 77 22.08 -16.28 -9.32
CA ALA A 77 23.09 -16.79 -10.25
C ALA A 77 24.22 -15.78 -10.51
N GLN A 78 24.39 -14.78 -9.63
CA GLN A 78 25.46 -13.77 -9.67
C GLN A 78 26.32 -13.87 -8.42
#